data_AF-A0A661CQU8-F1
#
_entry.id   AF-A0A661CQU8-F1
#
_cell.length_a   1.000
_cell.length_b   1.000
_cell.length_c   1.000
_cell.angle_alpha   90.00
_cell.angle_beta   90.00
_cell.angle_gamma   90.00
#
_symmetry.space_group_name_H-M   'P 1'
#
loop_
_entity.id
_entity.type
_entity.pdbx_description
1 polymer ?
#
loop_
_entity_poly.entity_id
_entity_poly.type
_entity_poly.pdbx_seq_one_letter_code
_entity_poly.pdbx_strand_id
1 'polypeptide(L)'
;MEVWALVMFAVLMIALILGYPVAFTLGAIALLFGGIFLDLSFFNLLPMRIWGVMTNFTLLAVPLFVFMGVILEKSGLAEDLLETMGLLFGTLRGGLALSIVVVGGLLAATTGVVGATVVTMGIIALPSLLKNGYSPALATGTIATSGTLGQIIPPSIVLILLGDVIGVPVGSLFLA
;
A
#
# COMPACT_ATOMS: atom_id res chain seq x y z
N MET A 1 34.98 -5.68 -4.39
CA MET A 1 33.72 -5.38 -3.68
C MET A 1 32.49 -5.55 -4.56
N GLU A 2 32.55 -5.24 -5.85
CA GLU A 2 31.41 -5.30 -6.78
C GLU A 2 30.79 -6.70 -6.95
N VAL A 3 31.61 -7.76 -7.03
CA VAL A 3 31.11 -9.14 -7.15
C VAL A 3 30.27 -9.57 -5.95
N TRP A 4 30.68 -9.18 -4.74
CA TRP A 4 29.93 -9.52 -3.52
C TRP A 4 28.61 -8.78 -3.42
N ALA A 5 28.55 -7.53 -3.89
CA ALA A 5 27.30 -6.80 -4.00
C ALA A 5 26.32 -7.47 -4.98
N LEU A 6 26.82 -7.97 -6.12
CA LEU A 6 26.03 -8.73 -7.09
C LEU A 6 25.52 -10.06 -6.51
N VAL A 7 26.36 -10.77 -5.75
CA VAL A 7 25.97 -12.02 -5.08
C VAL A 7 24.90 -11.74 -4.01
N MET A 8 25.08 -10.69 -3.20
CA MET A 8 24.07 -10.26 -2.22
C MET A 8 22.73 -9.94 -2.88
N PHE A 9 22.76 -9.21 -3.99
CA PHE A 9 21.58 -8.88 -4.76
C PHE A 9 20.89 -10.13 -5.34
N ALA A 10 21.65 -11.07 -5.89
CA ALA A 10 21.11 -12.32 -6.43
C ALA A 10 20.45 -13.18 -5.34
N VAL A 11 21.09 -13.33 -4.19
CA VAL A 11 20.53 -14.05 -3.03
C VAL A 11 19.24 -13.38 -2.55
N LEU A 12 19.21 -12.05 -2.53
CA LEU A 12 18.04 -11.26 -2.17
C LEU A 12 16.88 -11.45 -3.14
N MET A 13 17.14 -11.44 -4.45
CA MET A 13 16.10 -11.72 -5.45
C MET A 13 15.51 -13.12 -5.28
N ILE A 14 16.36 -14.14 -5.08
CA ILE A 14 15.90 -15.52 -4.86
C ILE A 14 15.08 -15.64 -3.57
N ALA A 15 15.52 -15.02 -2.48
CA ALA A 15 14.82 -15.01 -1.20
C ALA A 15 13.45 -14.33 -1.27
N LEU A 16 13.33 -13.26 -2.06
CA LEU A 16 12.04 -12.59 -2.30
C LEU A 16 11.07 -13.46 -3.12
N ILE A 17 11.58 -14.20 -4.11
CA ILE A 17 10.76 -15.11 -4.93
C ILE A 17 10.21 -16.28 -4.10
N LEU A 18 10.93 -16.71 -3.05
CA LEU A 18 10.46 -17.72 -2.10
C LEU A 18 9.24 -17.27 -1.28
N GLY A 19 8.82 -16.00 -1.38
CA GLY A 19 7.57 -15.49 -0.80
C GLY A 19 7.64 -15.19 0.69
N TYR A 20 8.84 -15.14 1.27
CA TYR A 20 9.03 -14.76 2.67
C TYR A 20 8.82 -13.24 2.86
N PRO A 21 8.30 -12.77 4.01
CA PRO A 21 8.00 -11.34 4.17
C PRO A 21 9.24 -10.46 3.98
N VAL A 22 9.08 -9.43 3.14
CA VAL A 22 10.16 -8.58 2.60
C VAL A 22 11.07 -7.99 3.68
N ALA A 23 10.49 -7.52 4.80
CA ALA A 23 11.24 -6.93 5.90
C ALA A 23 12.26 -7.92 6.51
N PHE A 24 11.85 -9.16 6.73
CA PHE A 24 12.72 -10.19 7.31
C PHE A 24 13.78 -10.65 6.31
N THR A 25 13.42 -10.78 5.03
CA THR A 25 14.42 -11.11 3.99
C THR A 25 15.50 -10.04 3.87
N LEU A 26 15.11 -8.76 3.82
CA LEU A 26 16.06 -7.65 3.73
C LEU A 26 16.98 -7.61 4.96
N GLY A 27 16.40 -7.70 6.16
CA GLY A 27 17.16 -7.70 7.41
C GLY A 27 18.11 -8.88 7.53
N ALA A 28 17.64 -10.10 7.26
CA ALA A 28 18.46 -11.31 7.37
C ALA A 28 19.63 -11.29 6.38
N ILE A 29 19.40 -10.88 5.13
CA ILE A 29 20.46 -10.80 4.12
C ILE A 29 21.45 -9.69 4.46
N ALA A 30 20.98 -8.53 4.91
CA ALA A 30 21.84 -7.44 5.35
C ALA A 30 22.73 -7.84 6.54
N LEU A 31 22.18 -8.57 7.52
CA LEU A 31 22.95 -9.08 8.66
C LEU A 31 23.93 -10.19 8.24
N LEU A 32 23.53 -11.09 7.36
CA LEU A 32 24.35 -12.21 6.90
C LEU A 32 25.56 -11.71 6.08
N PHE A 33 25.33 -10.88 5.07
CA PHE A 33 26.42 -10.30 4.28
C PHE A 33 27.22 -9.28 5.10
N GLY A 34 26.56 -8.52 5.97
CA GLY A 34 27.26 -7.64 6.90
C GLY A 34 28.20 -8.41 7.83
N GLY A 35 27.79 -9.57 8.36
CA GLY A 35 28.60 -10.34 9.30
C GLY A 35 29.77 -11.07 8.65
N ILE A 36 29.66 -11.40 7.36
CA ILE A 36 30.73 -12.07 6.61
C ILE A 36 31.76 -11.06 6.09
N PHE A 37 31.32 -9.87 5.66
CA PHE A 37 32.17 -8.92 4.92
C PHE A 37 32.49 -7.62 5.68
N LEU A 38 31.83 -7.33 6.79
CA LEU A 38 32.11 -6.18 7.66
C LEU A 38 32.55 -6.66 9.04
N ASP A 39 33.37 -5.85 9.72
CA ASP A 39 33.77 -6.12 11.10
C ASP A 39 32.57 -6.08 12.05
N LEU A 40 32.63 -6.86 13.14
CA LEU A 40 31.59 -6.87 14.17
C LEU A 40 31.33 -5.47 14.77
N SER A 41 32.35 -4.60 14.74
CA SER A 41 32.25 -3.21 15.19
C SER A 41 31.29 -2.36 14.35
N PHE A 42 31.06 -2.72 13.08
CA PHE A 42 30.11 -2.04 12.20
C PHE A 42 28.68 -2.11 12.73
N PHE A 43 28.31 -3.22 13.41
CA PHE A 43 26.99 -3.39 13.99
C PHE A 43 26.71 -2.47 15.19
N ASN A 44 27.74 -1.85 15.78
CA ASN A 44 27.55 -0.82 16.81
C ASN A 44 26.87 0.45 16.26
N LEU A 45 26.82 0.61 14.92
CA LEU A 45 26.07 1.70 14.27
C LEU A 45 24.58 1.39 14.13
N LEU A 46 24.15 0.12 14.27
CA LEU A 46 22.75 -0.26 14.13
C LEU A 46 21.82 0.48 15.10
N PRO A 47 22.12 0.62 16.41
CA PRO A 47 21.25 1.35 17.33
C PRO A 47 21.04 2.80 16.89
N MET A 48 22.10 3.47 16.43
CA MET A 48 22.01 4.85 15.92
C MET A 48 21.15 4.92 14.66
N ARG A 49 21.30 3.96 13.75
CA ARG A 49 20.49 3.89 12.52
C ARG A 49 19.01 3.63 12.83
N ILE A 50 18.71 2.71 13.73
CA ILE A 50 17.36 2.39 14.18
C ILE A 50 16.74 3.62 14.86
N TRP A 51 17.48 4.27 15.76
CA TRP A 51 17.02 5.48 16.43
C TRP A 51 16.68 6.59 15.44
N GLY A 52 17.54 6.83 14.44
CA GLY A 52 17.30 7.82 13.39
C GLY A 52 16.00 7.57 12.61
N VAL A 53 15.69 6.30 12.31
CA VAL A 53 14.42 5.92 11.67
C VAL A 53 13.23 6.09 12.62
N MET A 54 13.37 5.71 13.89
CA MET A 54 12.32 5.86 14.90
C MET A 54 11.95 7.32 15.18
N THR A 55 12.92 8.24 15.12
CA THR A 55 12.69 9.68 15.32
C THR A 55 12.32 10.42 14.05
N ASN A 56 12.15 9.72 12.92
CA ASN A 56 11.80 10.35 11.65
C ASN A 56 10.35 10.85 11.69
N PHE A 57 10.19 12.18 11.70
CA PHE A 57 8.89 12.83 11.77
C PHE A 57 8.00 12.54 10.55
N THR A 58 8.60 12.33 9.37
CA THR A 58 7.87 11.96 8.16
C THR A 58 7.22 10.58 8.31
N LEU A 59 7.93 9.62 8.91
CA LEU A 59 7.42 8.27 9.11
C LEU A 59 6.34 8.18 10.19
N LEU A 60 6.23 9.19 11.08
CA LEU A 60 5.13 9.30 12.05
C LEU A 60 3.77 9.44 11.34
N ALA A 61 3.74 9.96 10.12
CA ALA A 61 2.52 10.01 9.31
C ALA A 61 1.98 8.60 9.00
N VAL A 62 2.85 7.60 8.79
CA VAL A 62 2.42 6.26 8.35
C VAL A 62 1.47 5.59 9.36
N PRO A 63 1.79 5.48 10.67
CA PRO A 63 0.85 4.96 11.66
C PRO A 63 -0.46 5.74 11.75
N LEU A 64 -0.41 7.08 11.67
CA LEU A 64 -1.60 7.93 11.74
C LEU A 64 -2.52 7.72 10.53
N PHE A 65 -1.95 7.53 9.34
CA PHE A 65 -2.71 7.20 8.13
C PHE A 65 -3.34 5.82 8.20
N VAL A 66 -2.59 4.81 8.67
CA VAL A 66 -3.15 3.47 8.89
C VAL A 66 -4.29 3.54 9.92
N PHE A 67 -4.13 4.28 11.00
CA PHE A 67 -5.16 4.46 12.02
C PHE A 67 -6.44 5.10 11.46
N MET A 68 -6.29 6.17 10.67
CA MET A 68 -7.40 6.81 9.97
C MET A 68 -8.10 5.83 9.02
N GLY A 69 -7.35 5.08 8.21
CA GLY A 69 -7.90 4.09 7.29
C GLY A 69 -8.72 3.02 8.02
N VAL A 70 -8.22 2.51 9.16
CA VAL A 70 -8.95 1.54 9.99
C VAL A 70 -10.22 2.15 10.59
N ILE A 71 -10.20 3.41 11.05
CA ILE A 71 -11.41 4.09 11.54
C ILE A 71 -12.47 4.19 10.44
N LEU A 72 -12.08 4.60 9.23
CA LEU A 72 -13.01 4.74 8.11
C LEU A 72 -13.58 3.39 7.64
N GLU A 73 -12.78 2.33 7.70
CA GLU A 73 -13.25 0.98 7.39
C GLU A 73 -14.20 0.45 8.47
N LYS A 74 -13.87 0.65 9.75
CA LYS A 74 -14.66 0.14 10.89
C LYS A 74 -15.93 0.95 11.18
N SER A 75 -16.04 2.17 10.68
CA SER A 75 -17.22 3.02 10.89
C SER A 75 -18.41 2.66 9.99
N GLY A 76 -18.23 1.76 9.01
CA GLY A 76 -19.28 1.43 8.02
C GLY A 76 -19.41 2.45 6.89
N LEU A 77 -18.63 3.54 6.92
CA LEU A 77 -18.68 4.60 5.91
C LEU A 77 -18.46 4.06 4.48
N ALA A 78 -17.66 3.02 4.33
CA ALA A 78 -17.40 2.40 3.03
C ALA A 78 -18.66 1.83 2.35
N GLU A 79 -19.53 1.21 3.13
CA GLU A 79 -20.79 0.61 2.65
C GLU A 79 -21.80 1.71 2.32
N ASP A 80 -21.96 2.69 3.22
CA ASP A 80 -22.85 3.84 3.02
C ASP A 80 -22.46 4.65 1.78
N LEU A 81 -21.16 4.85 1.55
CA LEU A 81 -20.65 5.53 0.36
C LEU A 81 -20.94 4.75 -0.93
N LEU A 82 -20.77 3.43 -0.91
CA LEU A 82 -21.10 2.59 -2.07
C LEU A 82 -22.59 2.65 -2.40
N GLU A 83 -23.46 2.56 -1.40
CA GLU A 83 -24.92 2.63 -1.59
C GLU A 83 -25.33 4.01 -2.12
N THR A 84 -24.83 5.08 -1.49
CA THR A 84 -25.11 6.46 -1.90
C THR A 84 -24.62 6.74 -3.32
N MET A 85 -23.41 6.31 -3.66
CA MET A 85 -22.87 6.46 -5.02
C MET A 85 -23.60 5.57 -6.02
N GLY A 86 -24.10 4.41 -5.60
CA GLY A 86 -24.94 3.54 -6.42
C GLY A 86 -26.27 4.22 -6.77
N LEU A 87 -26.87 4.94 -5.84
CA LEU A 87 -28.06 5.76 -6.07
C LEU A 87 -27.76 6.97 -6.97
N LEU A 88 -26.65 7.66 -6.72
CA LEU A 88 -26.23 8.84 -7.49
C LEU A 88 -25.99 8.50 -8.97
N PHE A 89 -25.27 7.41 -9.24
CA PHE A 89 -24.95 6.98 -10.59
C PHE A 89 -25.94 5.96 -11.17
N GLY A 90 -26.99 5.58 -10.44
CA GLY A 90 -27.93 4.52 -10.83
C GLY A 90 -28.70 4.79 -12.13
N THR A 91 -28.81 6.06 -12.55
CA THR A 91 -29.43 6.45 -13.82
C THR A 91 -28.50 6.27 -15.03
N LEU A 92 -27.20 6.05 -14.81
CA LEU A 92 -26.21 5.84 -15.85
C LEU A 92 -26.05 4.35 -16.15
N ARG A 93 -25.91 4.01 -17.44
CA ARG A 93 -25.52 2.66 -17.87
C ARG A 93 -24.11 2.37 -17.32
N GLY A 94 -23.99 1.37 -16.45
CA GLY A 94 -22.72 1.07 -15.78
C GLY A 94 -22.50 1.81 -14.46
N GLY A 95 -23.52 2.52 -13.95
CA GLY A 95 -23.42 3.37 -12.76
C GLY A 95 -22.78 2.69 -11.55
N LEU A 96 -23.16 1.44 -11.27
CA LEU A 96 -22.62 0.67 -10.14
C LEU A 96 -21.10 0.43 -10.24
N ALA A 97 -20.59 0.17 -11.45
CA ALA A 97 -19.14 0.02 -11.66
C ALA A 97 -18.42 1.37 -11.48
N LEU A 98 -19.04 2.47 -11.91
CA LEU A 98 -18.50 3.81 -11.69
C LEU A 98 -18.43 4.15 -10.20
N SER A 99 -19.48 3.82 -9.44
CA SER A 99 -19.54 3.99 -7.98
C SER A 99 -18.39 3.25 -7.30
N ILE A 100 -18.07 2.04 -7.75
CA ILE A 100 -16.96 1.25 -7.20
C ILE A 100 -15.60 1.87 -7.52
N VAL A 101 -15.41 2.42 -8.72
CA VAL A 101 -14.16 3.11 -9.05
C VAL A 101 -13.96 4.33 -8.15
N VAL A 102 -15.00 5.12 -7.94
CA VAL A 102 -14.94 6.34 -7.11
C VAL A 102 -14.74 5.98 -5.63
N VAL A 103 -15.61 5.14 -5.07
CA VAL A 103 -15.57 4.78 -3.64
C VAL A 103 -14.36 3.91 -3.33
N GLY A 104 -14.06 2.94 -4.20
CA GLY A 104 -12.86 2.12 -4.12
C GLY A 104 -11.59 2.97 -4.19
N GLY A 105 -11.54 3.97 -5.07
CA GLY A 105 -10.42 4.92 -5.13
C GLY A 105 -10.26 5.76 -3.87
N LEU A 106 -11.37 6.30 -3.33
CA LEU A 106 -11.36 7.09 -2.09
C LEU A 106 -10.92 6.27 -0.87
N LEU A 107 -11.42 5.04 -0.73
CA LEU A 107 -11.03 4.16 0.37
C LEU A 107 -9.64 3.57 0.21
N ALA A 108 -9.22 3.30 -1.04
CA ALA A 108 -7.86 2.87 -1.32
C ALA A 108 -6.87 3.99 -0.98
N ALA A 109 -7.21 5.25 -1.25
CA ALA A 109 -6.36 6.40 -0.95
C ALA A 109 -6.09 6.48 0.55
N THR A 110 -7.13 6.41 1.37
CA THR A 110 -7.01 6.52 2.83
C THR A 110 -6.28 5.35 3.48
N THR A 111 -6.42 4.14 2.94
CA THR A 111 -5.77 2.93 3.47
C THR A 111 -4.36 2.70 2.94
N GLY A 112 -4.03 3.16 1.73
CA GLY A 112 -2.71 3.04 1.11
C GLY A 112 -2.24 1.60 0.82
N VAL A 113 -3.09 0.60 1.04
CA VAL A 113 -2.77 -0.84 0.93
C VAL A 113 -3.72 -1.53 -0.05
N VAL A 114 -3.25 -1.74 -1.28
CA VAL A 114 -4.04 -2.34 -2.38
C VAL A 114 -4.68 -3.67 -2.00
N GLY A 115 -3.92 -4.55 -1.34
CA GLY A 115 -4.39 -5.90 -1.00
C GLY A 115 -5.59 -5.89 -0.05
N ALA A 116 -5.56 -5.06 0.99
CA ALA A 116 -6.65 -4.97 1.95
C ALA A 116 -7.91 -4.41 1.29
N THR A 117 -7.80 -3.29 0.56
CA THR A 117 -8.95 -2.65 -0.07
C THR A 117 -9.61 -3.53 -1.12
N VAL A 118 -8.83 -4.23 -1.95
CA VAL A 118 -9.38 -5.14 -2.98
C VAL A 118 -10.12 -6.31 -2.34
N VAL A 119 -9.64 -6.86 -1.23
CA VAL A 119 -10.33 -7.94 -0.50
C VAL A 119 -11.63 -7.42 0.11
N THR A 120 -11.60 -6.28 0.80
CA THR A 120 -12.79 -5.67 1.41
C THR A 120 -13.85 -5.34 0.35
N MET A 121 -13.44 -4.69 -0.74
CA MET A 121 -14.34 -4.39 -1.87
C MET A 121 -14.83 -5.66 -2.59
N GLY A 122 -13.99 -6.69 -2.68
CA GLY A 122 -14.37 -7.99 -3.21
C GLY A 122 -15.49 -8.63 -2.39
N ILE A 123 -15.46 -8.51 -1.07
CA ILE A 123 -16.50 -9.07 -0.19
C ILE A 123 -17.79 -8.26 -0.28
N ILE A 124 -17.69 -6.93 -0.32
CA ILE A 124 -18.85 -6.02 -0.24
C ILE A 124 -19.50 -5.82 -1.62
N ALA A 125 -18.71 -5.50 -2.65
CA ALA A 125 -19.21 -5.01 -3.93
C ALA A 125 -19.40 -6.10 -4.99
N LEU A 126 -18.58 -7.16 -4.97
CA LEU A 126 -18.65 -8.23 -5.98
C LEU A 126 -20.03 -8.93 -6.03
N PRO A 127 -20.67 -9.30 -4.89
CA PRO A 127 -21.99 -9.93 -4.94
C PRO A 127 -23.05 -9.00 -5.54
N SER A 128 -22.95 -7.70 -5.29
CA SER A 128 -23.87 -6.69 -5.82
C SER A 128 -23.71 -6.52 -7.34
N LEU A 129 -22.48 -6.46 -7.85
CA LEU A 129 -22.19 -6.40 -9.29
C LEU A 129 -22.76 -7.60 -10.04
N LEU A 130 -22.56 -8.82 -9.52
CA LEU A 130 -23.05 -10.04 -10.17
C LEU A 130 -24.58 -10.11 -10.19
N LYS A 131 -25.26 -9.70 -9.11
CA LYS A 131 -26.72 -9.60 -9.05
C LYS A 131 -27.29 -8.61 -10.07
N ASN A 132 -26.55 -7.55 -10.38
CA ASN A 132 -26.91 -6.55 -11.39
C ASN A 132 -26.49 -6.93 -12.82
N GLY A 133 -26.08 -8.18 -13.07
CA GLY A 133 -25.81 -8.70 -14.40
C GLY A 133 -24.45 -8.30 -15.00
N TYR A 134 -23.51 -7.79 -14.20
CA TYR A 134 -22.15 -7.53 -14.66
C TYR A 134 -21.41 -8.85 -14.91
N SER A 135 -20.57 -8.88 -15.95
CA SER A 135 -19.71 -10.04 -16.19
C SER A 135 -18.68 -10.19 -15.07
N PRO A 136 -18.35 -11.43 -14.62
CA PRO A 136 -17.36 -11.64 -13.58
C PRO A 136 -16.02 -10.97 -13.89
N ALA A 137 -15.56 -11.02 -15.14
CA ALA A 137 -14.32 -10.40 -15.58
C ALA A 137 -14.33 -8.86 -15.41
N LEU A 138 -15.44 -8.20 -15.77
CA LEU A 138 -15.58 -6.76 -15.58
C LEU A 138 -15.66 -6.41 -14.09
N ALA A 139 -16.42 -7.18 -13.32
CA ALA A 139 -16.58 -6.97 -11.89
C ALA A 139 -15.25 -7.06 -11.13
N THR A 140 -14.52 -8.17 -11.31
CA THR A 140 -13.22 -8.37 -10.65
C THR A 140 -12.16 -7.41 -11.17
N GLY A 141 -12.17 -7.11 -12.47
CA GLY A 141 -11.24 -6.15 -13.07
C GLY A 141 -11.45 -4.74 -12.53
N THR A 142 -12.71 -4.32 -12.37
CA THR A 142 -13.06 -3.00 -11.82
C THR A 142 -12.63 -2.88 -10.37
N ILE A 143 -12.91 -3.90 -9.54
CA ILE A 143 -12.50 -3.91 -8.13
C ILE A 143 -10.98 -3.91 -7.98
N ALA A 144 -10.28 -4.73 -8.78
CA ALA A 144 -8.82 -4.82 -8.74
C ALA A 144 -8.16 -3.49 -9.15
N THR A 145 -8.65 -2.86 -10.21
CA THR A 145 -8.11 -1.58 -10.68
C THR A 145 -8.50 -0.42 -9.75
N SER A 146 -9.71 -0.38 -9.20
CA SER A 146 -10.09 0.67 -8.24
C SER A 146 -9.21 0.65 -6.98
N GLY A 147 -8.82 -0.53 -6.50
CA GLY A 147 -7.91 -0.67 -5.36
C GLY A 147 -6.51 -0.10 -5.61
N THR A 148 -6.05 -0.09 -6.87
CA THR A 148 -4.72 0.47 -7.21
C THR A 148 -4.70 2.00 -7.27
N LEU A 149 -5.83 2.65 -7.52
CA LEU A 149 -5.92 4.12 -7.61
C LEU A 149 -5.53 4.81 -6.30
N GLY A 150 -5.76 4.15 -5.16
CA GLY A 150 -5.42 4.67 -3.85
C GLY A 150 -3.93 4.88 -3.60
N GLN A 151 -3.06 4.22 -4.37
CA GLN A 151 -1.62 4.47 -4.24
C GLN A 151 -1.23 5.86 -4.77
N ILE A 152 -2.01 6.42 -5.69
CA ILE A 152 -1.71 7.67 -6.39
C ILE A 152 -2.43 8.84 -5.76
N ILE A 153 -3.69 8.67 -5.33
CA ILE A 153 -4.51 9.76 -4.80
C ILE A 153 -4.03 10.16 -3.40
N PRO A 154 -3.60 11.42 -3.16
CA PRO A 154 -3.31 11.90 -1.82
C PRO A 154 -4.55 11.86 -0.90
N PRO A 155 -4.38 11.52 0.39
CA PRO A 155 -3.13 11.13 1.06
C PRO A 155 -2.69 9.69 0.71
N SER A 156 -1.38 9.44 0.51
CA SER A 156 -0.87 8.10 0.17
C SER A 156 0.40 7.76 0.95
N ILE A 157 0.41 6.56 1.56
CA ILE A 157 1.58 6.00 2.28
C ILE A 157 2.79 5.87 1.34
N VAL A 158 2.55 5.50 0.07
CA VAL A 158 3.61 5.34 -0.92
C VAL A 158 4.28 6.68 -1.19
N LEU A 159 3.51 7.76 -1.32
CA LEU A 159 4.06 9.11 -1.52
C LEU A 159 4.83 9.61 -0.29
N ILE A 160 4.40 9.27 0.93
CA ILE A 160 5.13 9.60 2.17
C ILE A 160 6.50 8.92 2.18
N LEU A 161 6.54 7.62 1.88
CA LEU A 161 7.78 6.85 1.82
C LEU A 161 8.69 7.34 0.68
N LEU A 162 8.10 7.70 -0.47
CA LEU A 162 8.86 8.25 -1.59
C LEU A 162 9.48 9.61 -1.25
N GLY A 163 8.72 10.49 -0.59
CA GLY A 163 9.22 11.77 -0.09
C GLY A 163 10.37 11.61 0.90
N ASP A 164 10.28 10.63 1.80
CA ASP A 164 11.37 10.30 2.73
C ASP A 164 12.63 9.79 2.01
N VAL A 165 12.49 8.87 1.05
CA VAL A 165 13.62 8.29 0.31
C VAL A 165 14.31 9.30 -0.61
N ILE A 166 13.54 10.16 -1.28
CA ILE A 166 14.07 11.18 -2.21
C ILE A 166 14.51 12.45 -1.45
N GLY A 167 14.04 12.65 -0.21
CA GLY A 167 14.34 13.83 0.60
C GLY A 167 13.54 15.07 0.21
N VAL A 168 12.33 14.90 -0.34
CA VAL A 168 11.45 15.99 -0.78
C VAL A 168 10.29 16.12 0.21
N PRO A 169 9.85 17.35 0.54
CA PRO A 169 8.69 17.55 1.42
C PRO A 169 7.45 16.82 0.89
N VAL A 170 6.84 15.98 1.73
CA VAL A 170 5.62 15.21 1.37
C VAL A 170 4.48 16.14 0.94
N GLY A 171 4.35 17.33 1.56
CA GLY A 171 3.35 18.31 1.17
C GLY A 171 3.49 18.77 -0.29
N SER A 172 4.72 18.87 -0.81
CA SER A 172 4.96 19.19 -2.22
C SER A 172 4.54 18.05 -3.16
N LEU A 173 4.66 16.79 -2.71
CA LEU A 173 4.19 15.61 -3.46
C LEU A 173 2.66 15.51 -3.50
N PHE A 174 1.95 16.07 -2.52
CA PHE A 174 0.48 16.07 -2.52
C PHE A 174 -0.13 17.22 -3.33
N LEU A 175 0.63 18.28 -3.59
CA LEU A 175 0.20 19.45 -4.37
C LEU A 175 0.56 19.36 -5.85
N ALA A 176 1.45 18.43 -6.23
CA ALA A 176 1.89 18.17 -7.60
C ALA A 176 0.90 17.28 -8.34
#